data_AF-E2Q1I7-F1
#
_entry.id   AF-E2Q1I7-F1
#
_cell.length_a   1.000
_cell.length_b   1.000
_cell.length_c   1.000
_cell.angle_alpha   90.00
_cell.angle_beta   90.00
_cell.angle_gamma   90.00
#
_symmetry.space_group_name_H-M   'P 1'
#
loop_
_entity.id
_entity.type
_entity.pdbx_description
1 polymer ?
#
loop_
_entity_poly.entity_id
_entity_poly.type
_entity_poly.pdbx_seq_one_letter_code
_entity_poly.pdbx_strand_id
1 'polypeptide(L)'
;MMAGRGGAASPPRPDEGAPVPDIVVDYELLNTVAQKARELRTQVQQAREGRPEHTSSEEVGRVAATAIRTYYAVWKDSFKRSEEKLEKLGNLYEGVAKGWADWDFRLAGGASKQAASLDADLYATQKEIWDEWQRLVAAGHADPNDPRAPKPPPERPSSWTTNDGRGNTTTTTYEYGADGKPTKITTTITTSSGLSSTDTTNYRPDGTYDSTAKDVYGNTTTTTGQSDTTESGNERTTKDDFTSKTVTPDGKESTTTGSSTSVYNTATGNRDTRTSYTTNGPGEDGEERTVTGTVHTTVDRSGNEVVTTIEVNPDGSGTKTVETNGRTEEWTSDSADDDSGWEREED
;
A
#
# COMPACT_ATOMS: atom_id res chain seq x y z
N MET A 1 53.55 52.31 -19.41
CA MET A 1 52.37 52.58 -20.26
C MET A 1 51.54 51.31 -20.27
N MET A 2 50.31 51.37 -19.73
CA MET A 2 49.20 50.37 -19.78
C MET A 2 49.45 49.01 -19.07
N ALA A 3 48.81 48.73 -17.92
CA ALA A 3 47.42 48.21 -17.76
C ALA A 3 47.26 46.82 -18.45
N GLY A 4 46.92 45.71 -17.80
CA GLY A 4 46.04 45.48 -16.66
C GLY A 4 44.84 44.65 -17.13
N ARG A 5 44.78 43.35 -16.81
CA ARG A 5 43.55 42.57 -16.62
C ARG A 5 43.90 41.20 -16.02
N GLY A 6 43.65 41.08 -14.72
CA GLY A 6 43.62 39.79 -14.02
C GLY A 6 42.39 39.00 -14.45
N GLY A 7 42.60 37.75 -14.84
CA GLY A 7 41.54 36.75 -14.94
C GLY A 7 41.20 36.29 -13.54
N ALA A 8 40.04 36.70 -13.04
CA ALA A 8 39.47 36.19 -11.81
C ALA A 8 39.26 34.68 -11.93
N ALA A 9 39.70 33.94 -10.91
CA ALA A 9 39.29 32.58 -10.68
C ALA A 9 37.75 32.52 -10.64
N SER A 10 37.15 31.65 -11.45
CA SER A 10 35.74 31.36 -11.36
C SER A 10 35.41 30.89 -9.94
N PRO A 11 34.34 31.41 -9.30
CA PRO A 11 33.89 30.88 -8.02
C PRO A 11 33.47 29.42 -8.19
N PRO A 12 33.65 28.57 -7.17
CA PRO A 12 33.16 27.20 -7.19
C PRO A 12 31.63 27.21 -7.33
N ARG A 13 31.10 26.33 -8.18
CA ARG A 13 29.65 26.10 -8.28
C ARG A 13 29.17 25.54 -6.93
N PRO A 14 28.08 26.07 -6.35
CA PRO A 14 27.33 25.34 -5.33
C PRO A 14 26.60 24.17 -6.02
N ASP A 15 26.42 23.08 -5.29
CA ASP A 15 25.57 21.92 -5.63
C ASP A 15 26.15 20.82 -6.53
N GLU A 16 27.38 20.38 -6.28
CA GLU A 16 27.61 18.94 -6.22
C GLU A 16 27.20 18.48 -4.82
N GLY A 17 25.89 18.29 -4.65
CA GLY A 17 25.32 17.73 -3.43
C GLY A 17 26.02 16.42 -3.10
N ALA A 18 26.49 16.31 -1.86
CA ALA A 18 26.91 15.02 -1.30
C ALA A 18 25.83 13.97 -1.63
N PRO A 19 26.20 12.71 -1.94
CA PRO A 19 25.20 11.66 -2.08
C PRO A 19 24.41 11.61 -0.77
N VAL A 20 23.16 12.09 -0.83
CA VAL A 20 22.20 11.89 0.24
C VAL A 20 22.13 10.37 0.38
N PRO A 21 22.40 9.80 1.57
CA PRO A 21 22.26 8.37 1.75
C PRO A 21 20.86 7.99 1.31
N ASP A 22 20.76 7.15 0.28
CA ASP A 22 19.49 6.58 -0.15
C ASP A 22 19.06 5.62 0.96
N ILE A 23 18.22 6.12 1.87
CA ILE A 23 17.68 5.33 2.97
C ILE A 23 16.67 4.37 2.33
N VAL A 24 17.16 3.21 1.89
CA VAL A 24 16.31 2.08 1.53
C VAL A 24 15.80 1.46 2.83
N VAL A 25 14.54 1.73 3.18
CA VAL A 25 13.92 1.11 4.35
C VAL A 25 13.56 -0.34 4.02
N ASP A 26 14.36 -1.28 4.52
CA ASP A 26 14.06 -2.71 4.44
C ASP A 26 13.01 -3.09 5.49
N TYR A 27 11.74 -2.88 5.15
CA TYR A 27 10.61 -3.15 6.04
C TYR A 27 10.48 -4.64 6.39
N GLU A 28 10.99 -5.55 5.55
CA GLU A 28 11.01 -6.98 5.84
C GLU A 28 12.04 -7.30 6.94
N LEU A 29 13.21 -6.66 6.90
CA LEU A 29 14.19 -6.74 7.99
C LEU A 29 13.60 -6.18 9.28
N LEU A 30 12.92 -5.05 9.25
CA LEU A 30 12.26 -4.47 10.43
C LEU A 30 11.19 -5.41 11.00
N ASN A 31 10.36 -6.02 10.15
CA ASN A 31 9.38 -7.02 10.55
C ASN A 31 10.06 -8.27 11.17
N THR A 32 11.17 -8.72 10.58
CA THR A 32 11.96 -9.83 11.12
C THR A 32 12.56 -9.51 12.48
N VAL A 33 13.05 -8.28 12.68
CA VAL A 33 13.55 -7.81 13.98
C VAL A 33 12.42 -7.76 15.01
N ALA A 34 11.23 -7.30 14.61
CA ALA A 34 10.05 -7.31 15.48
C ALA A 34 9.67 -8.73 15.93
N GLN A 35 9.65 -9.68 15.01
CA GLN A 35 9.41 -11.10 15.30
C GLN A 35 10.44 -11.65 16.29
N LYS A 36 11.74 -11.40 16.05
CA LYS A 36 12.83 -11.83 16.95
C LYS A 36 12.73 -11.20 18.34
N ALA A 37 12.33 -9.94 18.45
CA ALA A 37 12.13 -9.27 19.74
C ALA A 37 11.02 -9.96 20.56
N ARG A 38 9.95 -10.40 19.88
CA ARG A 38 8.84 -11.15 20.51
C ARG A 38 9.23 -12.56 20.90
N GLU A 39 9.96 -13.27 20.05
CA GLU A 39 10.52 -14.58 20.39
C GLU A 39 11.40 -14.48 21.64
N LEU A 40 12.27 -13.47 21.70
CA LEU A 40 13.12 -13.25 22.87
C LEU A 40 12.29 -12.90 24.11
N ARG A 41 11.25 -12.07 23.98
CA ARG A 41 10.30 -11.81 25.09
C ARG A 41 9.71 -13.10 25.61
N THR A 42 9.23 -13.98 24.73
CA THR A 42 8.68 -15.29 25.13
C THR A 42 9.71 -16.14 25.86
N GLN A 43 10.96 -16.17 25.39
CA GLN A 43 12.05 -16.89 26.08
C GLN A 43 12.35 -16.29 27.46
N VAL A 44 12.36 -14.96 27.59
CA VAL A 44 12.56 -14.26 28.87
C VAL A 44 11.40 -14.54 29.83
N GLN A 45 10.17 -14.52 29.34
CA GLN A 45 8.98 -14.87 30.13
C GLN A 45 9.04 -16.32 30.62
N GLN A 46 9.38 -17.27 29.74
CA GLN A 46 9.56 -18.67 30.10
C GLN A 46 10.65 -18.84 31.15
N ALA A 47 11.78 -18.14 31.02
CA ALA A 47 12.84 -18.15 32.02
C ALA A 47 12.32 -17.62 33.38
N ARG A 48 11.60 -16.49 33.39
CA ARG A 48 11.01 -15.89 34.60
C ARG A 48 10.01 -16.83 35.30
N GLU A 49 9.19 -17.52 34.52
CA GLU A 49 8.13 -18.41 35.00
C GLU A 49 8.67 -19.80 35.40
N GLY A 50 9.84 -20.17 34.89
CA GLY A 50 10.60 -21.33 35.33
C GLY A 50 10.76 -21.33 36.85
N ARG A 51 10.13 -22.30 37.51
CA ARG A 51 10.26 -22.49 38.96
C ARG A 51 11.67 -23.00 39.27
N PRO A 52 12.38 -22.39 40.24
CA PRO A 52 13.33 -23.16 41.03
C PRO A 52 12.49 -24.10 41.90
N GLU A 53 12.49 -25.39 41.57
CA GLU A 53 12.21 -26.39 42.59
C GLU A 53 13.35 -26.28 43.64
N HIS A 54 13.01 -26.52 44.91
CA HIS A 54 13.97 -26.68 46.01
C HIS A 54 14.53 -25.38 46.61
N THR A 55 13.82 -24.84 47.60
CA THR A 55 14.47 -24.39 48.84
C THR A 55 13.41 -24.27 49.91
N SER A 56 13.05 -25.41 50.49
CA SER A 56 12.26 -25.41 51.72
C SER A 56 13.07 -24.74 52.82
N SER A 57 12.40 -24.11 53.79
CA SER A 57 13.08 -23.60 55.00
C SER A 57 13.79 -24.69 55.79
N GLU A 58 13.45 -25.96 55.51
CA GLU A 58 14.04 -27.18 56.08
C GLU A 58 15.39 -27.53 55.43
N GLU A 59 15.62 -27.20 54.16
CA GLU A 59 16.88 -27.54 53.44
C GLU A 59 18.00 -26.51 53.67
N VAL A 60 17.68 -25.22 53.73
CA VAL A 60 18.67 -24.13 53.76
C VAL A 60 18.58 -23.23 54.99
N GLY A 61 17.60 -23.50 55.87
CA GLY A 61 17.33 -22.65 57.03
C GLY A 61 16.58 -21.36 56.69
N ARG A 62 15.87 -20.82 57.68
CA ARG A 62 14.89 -19.72 57.51
C ARG A 62 15.47 -18.41 56.96
N VAL A 63 16.70 -18.06 57.35
CA VAL A 63 17.35 -16.81 56.94
C VAL A 63 17.77 -16.89 55.48
N ALA A 64 18.41 -18.00 55.07
CA ALA A 64 18.80 -18.21 53.67
C ALA A 64 17.59 -18.37 52.76
N ALA A 65 16.55 -19.10 53.18
CA ALA A 65 15.30 -19.21 52.42
C ALA A 65 14.64 -17.84 52.17
N THR A 66 14.66 -16.94 53.16
CA THR A 66 14.16 -15.56 52.98
C THR A 66 15.03 -14.77 52.00
N ALA A 67 16.36 -14.82 52.13
CA ALA A 67 17.28 -14.12 51.23
C ALA A 67 17.15 -14.61 49.77
N ILE A 68 17.01 -15.92 49.57
CA ILE A 68 16.78 -16.55 48.26
C ILE A 68 15.44 -16.08 47.67
N ARG A 69 14.36 -16.05 48.45
CA ARG A 69 13.06 -15.54 47.99
C ARG A 69 13.13 -14.07 47.58
N THR A 70 13.81 -13.23 48.36
CA THR A 70 14.00 -11.80 48.03
C THR A 70 14.83 -11.63 46.76
N TYR A 71 15.92 -12.37 46.61
CA TYR A 71 16.72 -12.39 45.38
C TYR A 71 15.87 -12.78 44.16
N TYR A 72 15.10 -13.87 44.27
CA TYR A 72 14.22 -14.32 43.19
C TYR A 72 13.13 -13.31 42.85
N ALA A 73 12.60 -12.57 43.82
CA ALA A 73 11.63 -11.50 43.56
C ALA A 73 12.26 -10.37 42.72
N VAL A 74 13.43 -9.87 43.11
CA VAL A 74 14.17 -8.83 42.37
C VAL A 74 14.57 -9.32 40.97
N TRP A 75 14.97 -10.58 40.86
CA TRP A 75 15.29 -11.22 39.59
C TRP A 75 14.06 -11.29 38.67
N LYS A 76 12.92 -11.78 39.17
CA LYS A 76 11.67 -11.85 38.40
C LYS A 76 11.17 -10.48 37.94
N ASP A 77 11.26 -9.47 38.79
CA ASP A 77 10.88 -8.10 38.43
C ASP A 77 11.78 -7.53 37.34
N SER A 78 13.08 -7.83 37.38
CA SER A 78 14.03 -7.39 36.35
C SER A 78 13.73 -8.04 35.00
N PHE A 79 13.39 -9.34 35.00
CA PHE A 79 12.96 -10.06 33.79
C PHE A 79 11.64 -9.51 33.24
N LYS A 80 10.67 -9.22 34.12
CA LYS A 80 9.41 -8.57 33.71
C LYS A 80 9.63 -7.24 33.00
N ARG A 81 10.54 -6.39 33.51
CA ARG A 81 10.88 -5.11 32.84
C ARG A 81 11.52 -5.34 31.47
N SER A 82 12.34 -6.37 31.32
CA SER A 82 12.93 -6.74 30.03
C SER A 82 11.86 -7.23 29.05
N GLU A 83 10.88 -8.02 29.50
CA GLU A 83 9.72 -8.43 28.68
C GLU A 83 8.97 -7.21 28.14
N GLU A 84 8.64 -6.25 29.01
CA GLU A 84 7.92 -5.02 28.64
C GLU A 84 8.70 -4.17 27.62
N LYS A 85 10.03 -4.09 27.76
CA LYS A 85 10.88 -3.36 26.80
C LYS A 85 10.97 -4.07 25.44
N LEU A 86 11.09 -5.40 25.44
CA LEU A 86 11.11 -6.20 24.21
C LEU A 86 9.77 -6.13 23.48
N GLU A 87 8.66 -6.08 24.22
CA GLU A 87 7.33 -5.86 23.65
C GLU A 87 7.23 -4.48 22.98
N LYS A 88 7.64 -3.41 23.66
CA LYS A 88 7.65 -2.06 23.07
C LYS A 88 8.54 -1.98 21.83
N LEU A 89 9.73 -2.59 21.89
CA LEU A 89 10.66 -2.62 20.76
C LEU A 89 10.07 -3.39 19.57
N GLY A 90 9.46 -4.56 19.83
CA GLY A 90 8.77 -5.34 18.81
C GLY A 90 7.61 -4.57 18.17
N ASN A 91 6.80 -3.87 18.98
CA ASN A 91 5.68 -3.07 18.48
C ASN A 91 6.16 -1.88 17.63
N LEU A 92 7.24 -1.20 18.03
CA LEU A 92 7.83 -0.10 17.27
C LEU A 92 8.30 -0.58 15.89
N TYR A 93 9.09 -1.65 15.84
CA TYR A 93 9.61 -2.17 14.58
C TYR A 93 8.51 -2.72 13.68
N GLU A 94 7.51 -3.40 14.23
CA GLU A 94 6.37 -3.87 13.45
C GLU A 94 5.55 -2.71 12.90
N GLY A 95 5.30 -1.67 13.69
CA GLY A 95 4.55 -0.49 13.25
C GLY A 95 5.21 0.18 12.05
N VAL A 96 6.52 0.45 12.15
CA VAL A 96 7.28 1.04 11.03
C VAL A 96 7.31 0.09 9.82
N ALA A 97 7.54 -1.21 10.04
CA ALA A 97 7.56 -2.19 8.96
C ALA A 97 6.23 -2.25 8.20
N LYS A 98 5.11 -2.28 8.92
CA LYS A 98 3.79 -2.32 8.31
C LYS A 98 3.43 -1.00 7.62
N GLY A 99 3.87 0.15 8.13
CA GLY A 99 3.67 1.45 7.47
C GLY A 99 4.28 1.48 6.07
N TRP A 100 5.55 1.10 5.98
CA TRP A 100 6.25 1.01 4.69
C TRP A 100 5.69 -0.09 3.78
N ALA A 101 5.36 -1.26 4.33
CA ALA A 101 4.78 -2.34 3.55
C ALA A 101 3.39 -1.99 2.99
N ASP A 102 2.55 -1.28 3.75
CA ASP A 102 1.24 -0.85 3.28
C ASP A 102 1.34 0.09 2.07
N TRP A 103 2.28 1.04 2.12
CA TRP A 103 2.58 1.94 1.02
C TRP A 103 3.08 1.18 -0.23
N ASP A 104 4.09 0.32 -0.06
CA ASP A 104 4.65 -0.50 -1.15
C ASP A 104 3.59 -1.44 -1.76
N PHE A 105 2.71 -2.00 -0.93
CA PHE A 105 1.66 -2.89 -1.39
C PHE A 105 0.58 -2.16 -2.19
N ARG A 106 0.25 -0.91 -1.85
CA ARG A 106 -0.65 -0.06 -2.66
C ARG A 106 -0.07 0.17 -4.06
N LEU A 107 1.22 0.49 -4.15
CA LEU A 107 1.93 0.64 -5.42
C LEU A 107 1.95 -0.65 -6.24
N ALA A 108 2.39 -1.75 -5.63
CA ALA A 108 2.49 -3.04 -6.29
C ALA A 108 1.12 -3.55 -6.78
N GLY A 109 0.07 -3.31 -6.00
CA GLY A 109 -1.31 -3.60 -6.39
C GLY A 109 -1.78 -2.76 -7.58
N GLY A 110 -1.53 -1.46 -7.56
CA GLY A 110 -1.85 -0.55 -8.66
C GLY A 110 -1.16 -0.92 -9.97
N ALA A 111 0.16 -1.13 -9.92
CA ALA A 111 0.97 -1.54 -11.06
C ALA A 111 0.52 -2.90 -11.64
N SER A 112 0.22 -3.88 -10.77
CA SER A 112 -0.24 -5.21 -11.20
C SER A 112 -1.61 -5.16 -11.86
N LYS A 113 -2.55 -4.38 -11.32
CA LYS A 113 -3.87 -4.14 -11.95
C LYS A 113 -3.73 -3.48 -13.32
N GLN A 114 -2.80 -2.53 -13.48
CA GLN A 114 -2.53 -1.87 -14.77
C GLN A 114 -1.92 -2.85 -15.79
N ALA A 115 -0.90 -3.60 -15.41
CA ALA A 115 -0.27 -4.59 -16.28
C ALA A 115 -1.28 -5.64 -16.78
N ALA A 116 -2.12 -6.14 -15.88
CA ALA A 116 -3.16 -7.09 -16.24
C ALA A 116 -4.27 -6.48 -17.13
N SER A 117 -4.59 -5.20 -16.99
CA SER A 117 -5.49 -4.50 -17.92
C SER A 117 -4.90 -4.44 -19.33
N LEU A 118 -3.61 -4.12 -19.46
CA LEU A 118 -2.94 -4.05 -20.77
C LEU A 118 -2.95 -5.40 -21.49
N ASP A 119 -2.67 -6.49 -20.77
CA ASP A 119 -2.71 -7.84 -21.34
C ASP A 119 -4.13 -8.27 -21.71
N ALA A 120 -5.14 -7.88 -20.92
CA ALA A 120 -6.54 -8.13 -21.25
C ALA A 120 -6.98 -7.38 -22.51
N ASP A 121 -6.57 -6.12 -22.68
CA ASP A 121 -6.83 -5.31 -23.88
C ASP A 121 -6.12 -5.88 -25.12
N LEU A 122 -4.89 -6.37 -24.94
CA LEU A 122 -4.15 -7.06 -25.99
C LEU A 122 -4.86 -8.34 -26.43
N TYR A 123 -5.33 -9.16 -25.49
CA TYR A 123 -6.14 -10.34 -25.78
C TYR A 123 -7.42 -9.97 -26.54
N ALA A 124 -8.16 -8.96 -26.08
CA ALA A 124 -9.40 -8.52 -26.71
C ALA A 124 -9.16 -8.09 -28.17
N THR A 125 -8.11 -7.32 -28.42
CA THR A 125 -7.69 -6.88 -29.76
C THR A 125 -7.34 -8.07 -30.66
N GLN A 126 -6.53 -9.02 -30.17
CA GLN A 126 -6.16 -10.21 -30.93
C GLN A 126 -7.39 -11.08 -31.25
N LYS A 127 -8.33 -11.18 -30.31
CA LYS A 127 -9.57 -11.92 -30.49
C LYS A 127 -10.48 -11.28 -31.53
N GLU A 128 -10.65 -9.97 -31.52
CA GLU A 128 -11.45 -9.25 -32.53
C GLU A 128 -10.89 -9.48 -33.94
N ILE A 129 -9.58 -9.31 -34.11
CA ILE A 129 -8.90 -9.54 -35.41
C ILE A 129 -9.09 -10.98 -35.88
N TRP A 130 -8.96 -11.95 -34.98
CA TRP A 130 -9.14 -13.37 -35.30
C TRP A 130 -10.60 -13.72 -35.65
N ASP A 131 -11.57 -13.23 -34.87
CA ASP A 131 -13.00 -13.48 -35.08
C ASP A 131 -13.47 -12.86 -36.41
N GLU A 132 -12.99 -11.67 -36.76
CA GLU A 132 -13.26 -11.03 -38.05
C GLU A 132 -12.64 -11.82 -39.22
N TRP A 133 -11.41 -12.32 -39.06
CA TRP A 133 -10.80 -13.19 -40.07
C TRP A 133 -11.59 -14.48 -40.27
N GLN A 134 -12.03 -15.13 -39.19
CA GLN A 134 -12.91 -16.31 -39.25
C GLN A 134 -14.22 -16.01 -40.01
N ARG A 135 -14.81 -14.84 -39.76
CA ARG A 135 -16.02 -14.39 -40.48
C ARG A 135 -15.75 -14.21 -41.98
N LEU A 136 -14.61 -13.62 -42.35
CA LEU A 136 -14.21 -13.44 -43.75
C LEU A 136 -13.90 -14.77 -44.45
N VAL A 137 -13.25 -15.71 -43.76
CA VAL A 137 -13.02 -17.08 -44.26
C VAL A 137 -14.34 -17.78 -44.52
N ALA A 138 -15.29 -17.72 -43.57
CA ALA A 138 -16.60 -18.33 -43.72
C ALA A 138 -17.42 -17.71 -44.88
N ALA A 139 -17.23 -16.42 -45.15
CA ALA A 139 -17.83 -15.71 -46.28
C ALA A 139 -17.10 -15.92 -47.61
N GLY A 140 -15.98 -16.64 -47.63
CA GLY A 140 -15.15 -16.86 -48.84
C GLY A 140 -14.35 -15.63 -49.29
N HIS A 141 -14.18 -14.64 -48.41
CA HIS A 141 -13.45 -13.40 -48.68
C HIS A 141 -11.99 -13.42 -48.19
N ALA A 142 -11.58 -14.48 -47.46
CA ALA A 142 -10.20 -14.69 -47.02
C ALA A 142 -9.78 -16.16 -47.24
N ASP A 143 -8.49 -16.38 -47.53
CA ASP A 143 -7.93 -17.73 -47.67
C ASP A 143 -7.61 -18.30 -46.28
N PRO A 144 -8.23 -19.43 -45.87
CA PRO A 144 -7.92 -20.09 -44.59
C PRO A 144 -6.46 -20.56 -44.47
N ASN A 145 -5.72 -20.66 -45.58
CA ASN A 145 -4.33 -21.12 -45.61
C ASN A 145 -3.32 -19.98 -45.84
N ASP A 146 -3.74 -18.72 -45.79
CA ASP A 146 -2.82 -17.58 -45.95
C ASP A 146 -1.74 -17.63 -44.84
N PRO A 147 -0.44 -17.72 -45.17
CA PRO A 147 0.64 -17.70 -44.18
C PRO A 147 0.73 -16.38 -43.40
N ARG A 148 0.02 -15.33 -43.83
CA ARG A 148 -0.12 -14.04 -43.15
C ARG A 148 -1.43 -13.91 -42.37
N ALA A 149 -2.25 -14.95 -42.32
CA ALA A 149 -3.46 -14.96 -41.52
C ALA A 149 -3.13 -14.61 -40.05
N PRO A 150 -4.00 -13.85 -39.36
CA PRO A 150 -3.87 -13.67 -37.92
C PRO A 150 -3.87 -15.04 -37.25
N LYS A 151 -3.13 -15.17 -36.15
CA LYS A 151 -3.10 -16.41 -35.38
C LYS A 151 -4.28 -16.44 -34.41
N PRO A 152 -4.78 -17.63 -34.02
CA PRO A 152 -5.75 -17.72 -32.94
C PRO A 152 -5.16 -17.08 -31.68
N PRO A 153 -5.93 -16.24 -30.97
CA PRO A 153 -5.47 -15.66 -29.73
C PRO A 153 -5.17 -16.78 -28.72
N PRO A 154 -4.19 -16.60 -27.83
CA PRO A 154 -3.99 -17.50 -26.69
C PRO A 154 -5.23 -17.50 -25.79
N GLU A 155 -5.30 -18.43 -24.85
CA GLU A 155 -6.35 -18.39 -23.83
C GLU A 155 -6.32 -17.06 -23.08
N ARG A 156 -7.51 -16.56 -22.73
CA ARG A 156 -7.61 -15.32 -21.95
C ARG A 156 -6.89 -15.51 -20.62
N PRO A 157 -5.96 -14.63 -20.23
CA PRO A 157 -5.25 -14.81 -18.98
C PRO A 157 -6.21 -14.65 -17.79
N SER A 158 -6.20 -15.60 -16.86
CA SER A 158 -7.00 -15.56 -15.63
C SER A 158 -6.17 -15.25 -14.38
N SER A 159 -4.86 -15.12 -14.53
CA SER A 159 -3.94 -14.83 -13.42
C SER A 159 -2.66 -14.18 -13.91
N TRP A 160 -2.14 -13.23 -13.14
CA TRP A 160 -0.86 -12.58 -13.31
C TRP A 160 -0.11 -12.65 -11.99
N THR A 161 1.15 -13.10 -12.03
CA THR A 161 2.00 -13.12 -10.84
C THR A 161 3.33 -12.46 -11.16
N THR A 162 3.72 -11.48 -10.35
CA THR A 162 5.06 -10.91 -10.34
C THR A 162 5.83 -11.39 -9.12
N ASN A 163 7.14 -11.54 -9.28
CA ASN A 163 8.07 -11.89 -8.22
C ASN A 163 9.30 -10.98 -8.34
N ASP A 164 9.76 -10.44 -7.21
CA ASP A 164 10.88 -9.50 -7.15
C ASP A 164 12.26 -10.18 -7.05
N GLY A 165 12.30 -11.51 -7.10
CA GLY A 165 13.50 -12.32 -6.92
C GLY A 165 13.91 -12.55 -5.47
N ARG A 166 13.21 -11.97 -4.49
CA ARG A 166 13.47 -12.10 -3.05
C ARG A 166 12.42 -12.96 -2.32
N GLY A 167 11.45 -13.49 -3.07
CA GLY A 167 10.38 -14.31 -2.54
C GLY A 167 9.10 -13.53 -2.27
N ASN A 168 9.06 -12.24 -2.58
CA ASN A 168 7.84 -11.45 -2.52
C ASN A 168 7.04 -11.67 -3.80
N THR A 169 5.72 -11.79 -3.67
CA THR A 169 4.83 -12.06 -4.79
C THR A 169 3.62 -11.17 -4.76
N THR A 170 3.27 -10.62 -5.93
CA THR A 170 1.96 -10.02 -6.18
C THR A 170 1.23 -10.88 -7.20
N THR A 171 0.04 -11.35 -6.84
CA THR A 171 -0.80 -12.18 -7.70
C THR A 171 -2.15 -11.52 -7.91
N THR A 172 -2.54 -11.31 -9.17
CA THR A 172 -3.87 -10.82 -9.54
C THR A 172 -4.60 -11.90 -10.33
N THR A 173 -5.77 -12.33 -9.87
CA THR A 173 -6.62 -13.32 -10.55
C THR A 173 -7.93 -12.72 -11.01
N TYR A 174 -8.47 -13.24 -12.11
CA TYR A 174 -9.66 -12.73 -12.77
C TYR A 174 -10.66 -13.85 -13.02
N GLU A 175 -11.92 -13.56 -12.74
CA GLU A 175 -13.06 -14.32 -13.25
C GLU A 175 -13.81 -13.43 -14.24
N TYR A 176 -14.26 -14.01 -15.35
CA TYR A 176 -14.88 -13.28 -16.45
C TYR A 176 -16.33 -13.72 -16.67
N GLY A 177 -17.19 -12.74 -16.96
CA GLY A 177 -18.57 -12.96 -17.38
C GLY A 177 -18.68 -13.42 -18.83
N ALA A 178 -19.90 -13.79 -19.23
CA ALA A 178 -20.21 -14.23 -20.59
C ALA A 178 -19.98 -13.14 -21.67
N ASP A 179 -20.06 -11.87 -21.27
CA ASP A 179 -19.74 -10.71 -22.09
C ASP A 179 -18.23 -10.46 -22.22
N GLY A 180 -17.41 -11.28 -21.57
CA GLY A 180 -15.98 -11.10 -21.54
C GLY A 180 -15.53 -9.91 -20.69
N LYS A 181 -16.31 -9.38 -19.75
CA LYS A 181 -15.81 -8.42 -18.77
C LYS A 181 -15.42 -9.10 -17.45
N PRO A 182 -14.45 -8.59 -16.68
CA PRO A 182 -14.16 -9.11 -15.35
C PRO A 182 -15.41 -9.02 -14.47
N THR A 183 -15.82 -10.13 -13.87
CA THR A 183 -16.84 -10.18 -12.83
C THR A 183 -16.23 -10.23 -11.44
N LYS A 184 -14.96 -10.64 -11.34
CA LYS A 184 -14.21 -10.64 -10.09
C LYS A 184 -12.72 -10.45 -10.34
N ILE A 185 -12.10 -9.64 -9.50
CA ILE A 185 -10.66 -9.42 -9.47
C ILE A 185 -10.20 -9.63 -8.04
N THR A 186 -9.21 -10.50 -7.84
CA THR A 186 -8.54 -10.66 -6.54
C THR A 186 -7.08 -10.34 -6.70
N THR A 187 -6.55 -9.42 -5.90
CA THR A 187 -5.12 -9.11 -5.81
C THR A 187 -4.62 -9.54 -4.44
N THR A 188 -3.58 -10.36 -4.40
CA THR A 188 -2.91 -10.79 -3.16
C THR A 188 -1.43 -10.45 -3.25
N ILE A 189 -0.94 -9.78 -2.22
CA ILE A 189 0.48 -9.46 -2.06
C ILE A 189 0.97 -10.19 -0.83
N THR A 190 2.12 -10.83 -0.93
CA THR A 190 2.73 -11.56 0.19
C THR A 190 4.23 -11.38 0.16
N THR A 191 4.81 -11.08 1.31
CA THR A 191 6.27 -10.98 1.48
C THR A 191 6.86 -12.23 2.11
N SER A 192 8.16 -12.40 1.93
CA SER A 192 8.93 -13.50 2.52
C SER A 192 8.91 -13.47 4.06
N SER A 193 8.82 -12.27 4.64
CA SER A 193 8.68 -12.05 6.09
C SER A 193 7.25 -12.28 6.64
N GLY A 194 6.29 -12.61 5.77
CA GLY A 194 4.92 -12.97 6.15
C GLY A 194 3.94 -11.81 6.25
N LEU A 195 4.28 -10.63 5.76
CA LEU A 195 3.30 -9.54 5.57
C LEU A 195 2.43 -9.87 4.36
N SER A 196 1.15 -9.53 4.43
CA SER A 196 0.23 -9.79 3.34
C SER A 196 -0.87 -8.75 3.26
N SER A 197 -1.32 -8.46 2.04
CA SER A 197 -2.55 -7.74 1.78
C SER A 197 -3.36 -8.50 0.73
N THR A 198 -4.68 -8.40 0.80
CA THR A 198 -5.57 -8.98 -0.21
C THR A 198 -6.73 -8.04 -0.46
N ASP A 199 -7.06 -7.83 -1.73
CA ASP A 199 -8.21 -7.07 -2.17
C ASP A 199 -9.01 -7.92 -3.16
N THR A 200 -10.31 -8.08 -2.93
CA THR A 200 -11.21 -8.80 -3.83
C THR A 200 -12.38 -7.91 -4.18
N THR A 201 -12.49 -7.59 -5.47
CA THR A 201 -13.59 -6.79 -6.03
C THR A 201 -14.48 -7.67 -6.91
N ASN A 202 -15.78 -7.62 -6.68
CA ASN A 202 -16.80 -8.24 -7.51
C ASN A 202 -17.56 -7.16 -8.29
N TYR A 203 -17.60 -7.29 -9.61
CA TYR A 203 -18.29 -6.36 -10.51
C TYR A 203 -19.62 -6.94 -10.98
N ARG A 204 -20.64 -6.09 -11.05
CA ARG A 204 -21.96 -6.43 -11.57
C ARG A 204 -22.18 -5.79 -12.94
N PRO A 205 -23.05 -6.36 -13.78
CA PRO A 205 -23.33 -5.83 -15.12
C PRO A 205 -23.94 -4.42 -15.15
N ASP A 206 -24.54 -3.98 -14.04
CA ASP A 206 -25.15 -2.65 -13.88
C ASP A 206 -24.12 -1.55 -13.51
N GLY A 207 -22.83 -1.88 -13.47
CA GLY A 207 -21.75 -0.95 -13.11
C GLY A 207 -21.49 -0.86 -11.61
N THR A 208 -22.29 -1.52 -10.77
CA THR A 208 -22.04 -1.56 -9.33
C THR A 208 -20.98 -2.62 -8.98
N TYR A 209 -20.29 -2.41 -7.87
CA TYR A 209 -19.29 -3.34 -7.36
C TYR A 209 -19.32 -3.43 -5.83
N ASP A 210 -18.78 -4.53 -5.32
CA ASP A 210 -18.39 -4.66 -3.93
C ASP A 210 -16.93 -5.10 -3.84
N SER A 211 -16.18 -4.54 -2.90
CA SER A 211 -14.81 -4.95 -2.61
C SER A 211 -14.68 -5.35 -1.16
N THR A 212 -13.80 -6.30 -0.89
CA THR A 212 -13.30 -6.61 0.45
C THR A 212 -11.79 -6.64 0.40
N ALA A 213 -11.18 -5.71 1.14
CA ALA A 213 -9.75 -5.60 1.31
C ALA A 213 -9.35 -5.95 2.74
N LYS A 214 -8.20 -6.60 2.90
CA LYS A 214 -7.52 -6.81 4.17
C LYS A 214 -6.09 -6.30 4.03
N ASP A 215 -5.74 -5.31 4.84
CA ASP A 215 -4.42 -4.69 4.81
C ASP A 215 -3.39 -5.48 5.65
N VAL A 216 -2.16 -4.96 5.70
CA VAL A 216 -1.03 -5.55 6.45
C VAL A 216 -1.19 -5.47 7.98
N TYR A 217 -2.05 -4.57 8.47
CA TYR A 217 -2.43 -4.47 9.88
C TYR A 217 -3.53 -5.47 10.25
N GLY A 218 -4.20 -6.03 9.25
CA GLY A 218 -5.33 -6.93 9.41
C GLY A 218 -6.67 -6.20 9.49
N ASN A 219 -6.70 -4.88 9.24
CA ASN A 219 -7.94 -4.14 9.08
C ASN A 219 -8.66 -4.69 7.87
N THR A 220 -9.99 -4.79 7.97
CA THR A 220 -10.85 -5.24 6.88
C THR A 220 -11.68 -4.07 6.40
N THR A 221 -11.55 -3.73 5.12
CA THR A 221 -12.35 -2.68 4.48
C THR A 221 -13.31 -3.32 3.49
N THR A 222 -14.61 -3.10 3.69
CA THR A 222 -15.64 -3.47 2.73
C THR A 222 -16.12 -2.22 2.01
N THR A 223 -16.06 -2.23 0.68
CA THR A 223 -16.48 -1.12 -0.16
C THR A 223 -17.65 -1.55 -1.01
N THR A 224 -18.63 -0.67 -1.19
CA THR A 224 -19.63 -0.78 -2.25
C THR A 224 -19.62 0.49 -3.06
N GLY A 225 -19.73 0.38 -4.36
CA GLY A 225 -19.74 1.55 -5.22
C GLY A 225 -20.39 1.33 -6.56
N GLN A 226 -20.39 2.38 -7.36
CA GLN A 226 -20.82 2.38 -8.75
C GLN A 226 -19.71 3.01 -9.58
N SER A 227 -19.37 2.34 -10.68
CA SER A 227 -18.31 2.75 -11.57
C SER A 227 -18.85 2.91 -12.99
N ASP A 228 -18.65 4.10 -13.55
CA ASP A 228 -19.09 4.47 -14.89
C ASP A 228 -17.87 4.86 -15.73
N THR A 229 -17.60 4.10 -16.79
CA THR A 229 -16.47 4.34 -17.70
C THR A 229 -16.97 4.84 -19.05
N THR A 230 -16.37 5.94 -19.53
CA THR A 230 -16.58 6.47 -20.87
C THR A 230 -15.25 6.56 -21.61
N GLU A 231 -15.26 6.19 -22.90
CA GLU A 231 -14.09 6.29 -23.77
C GLU A 231 -14.36 7.32 -24.87
N SER A 232 -13.41 8.23 -25.09
CA SER A 232 -13.48 9.29 -26.11
C SER A 232 -12.10 9.55 -26.67
N GLY A 233 -11.88 9.19 -27.94
CA GLY A 233 -10.58 9.34 -28.59
C GLY A 233 -9.50 8.52 -27.87
N ASN A 234 -8.44 9.19 -27.40
CA ASN A 234 -7.36 8.53 -26.66
C ASN A 234 -7.60 8.51 -25.14
N GLU A 235 -8.74 9.02 -24.66
CA GLU A 235 -9.01 9.15 -23.22
C GLU A 235 -10.08 8.16 -22.77
N ARG A 236 -9.79 7.49 -21.66
CA ARG A 236 -10.72 6.68 -20.90
C ARG A 236 -10.95 7.32 -19.54
N THR A 237 -12.15 7.83 -19.33
CA THR A 237 -12.55 8.46 -18.08
C THR A 237 -13.43 7.51 -17.28
N THR A 238 -13.02 7.22 -16.05
CA THR A 238 -13.77 6.41 -15.10
C THR A 238 -14.23 7.31 -13.96
N LYS A 239 -15.52 7.32 -13.66
CA LYS A 239 -16.09 7.95 -12.48
C LYS A 239 -16.55 6.88 -11.52
N ASP A 240 -16.27 7.11 -10.25
CA ASP A 240 -16.60 6.16 -9.19
C ASP A 240 -17.28 6.91 -8.04
N ASP A 241 -18.35 6.35 -7.51
CA ASP A 241 -18.96 6.77 -6.25
C ASP A 241 -18.93 5.58 -5.29
N PHE A 242 -18.44 5.78 -4.07
CA PHE A 242 -18.18 4.69 -3.15
C PHE A 242 -18.57 4.97 -1.70
N THR A 243 -18.83 3.89 -0.97
CA THR A 243 -18.93 3.85 0.48
C THR A 243 -18.10 2.68 0.98
N SER A 244 -17.14 2.97 1.85
CA SER A 244 -16.23 2.02 2.46
C SER A 244 -16.45 1.99 3.96
N LYS A 245 -16.48 0.79 4.53
CA LYS A 245 -16.46 0.57 5.97
C LYS A 245 -15.19 -0.17 6.33
N THR A 246 -14.37 0.39 7.21
CA THR A 246 -13.15 -0.25 7.71
C THR A 246 -13.38 -0.71 9.14
N VAL A 247 -12.97 -1.94 9.44
CA VAL A 247 -13.01 -2.54 10.78
C VAL A 247 -11.61 -2.99 11.14
N THR A 248 -11.10 -2.47 12.25
CA THR A 248 -9.78 -2.84 12.78
C THR A 248 -9.85 -4.18 13.55
N PRO A 249 -8.72 -4.86 13.81
CA PRO A 249 -8.70 -6.09 14.60
C PRO A 249 -9.28 -5.96 16.02
N ASP A 250 -9.22 -4.77 16.62
CA ASP A 250 -9.83 -4.46 17.92
C ASP A 250 -11.32 -4.05 17.83
N GLY A 251 -11.89 -4.08 16.62
CA GLY A 251 -13.32 -3.88 16.38
C GLY A 251 -13.75 -2.41 16.28
N LYS A 252 -12.80 -1.46 16.16
CA LYS A 252 -13.14 -0.07 15.86
C LYS A 252 -13.57 0.03 14.41
N GLU A 253 -14.55 0.88 14.16
CA GLU A 253 -15.15 1.03 12.83
C GLU A 253 -15.01 2.46 12.34
N SER A 254 -14.73 2.62 11.05
CA SER A 254 -14.84 3.91 10.36
C SER A 254 -15.60 3.73 9.04
N THR A 255 -16.25 4.80 8.60
CA THR A 255 -16.97 4.85 7.32
C THR A 255 -16.45 6.00 6.49
N THR A 256 -16.02 5.69 5.27
CA THR A 256 -15.58 6.67 4.28
C THR A 256 -16.52 6.65 3.09
N THR A 257 -17.06 7.81 2.74
CA THR A 257 -17.84 8.01 1.51
C THR A 257 -17.10 8.95 0.60
N GLY A 258 -17.13 8.72 -0.71
CA GLY A 258 -16.44 9.60 -1.63
C GLY A 258 -16.79 9.36 -3.07
N SER A 259 -16.16 10.16 -3.92
CA SER A 259 -16.23 10.03 -5.36
C SER A 259 -14.85 10.24 -5.98
N SER A 260 -14.61 9.56 -7.09
CA SER A 260 -13.35 9.62 -7.83
C SER A 260 -13.61 9.86 -9.30
N THR A 261 -12.71 10.60 -9.95
CA THR A 261 -12.64 10.71 -11.41
C THR A 261 -11.21 10.39 -11.83
N SER A 262 -11.05 9.35 -12.63
CA SER A 262 -9.77 8.92 -13.19
C SER A 262 -9.78 9.06 -14.70
N VAL A 263 -8.79 9.75 -15.26
CA VAL A 263 -8.60 9.92 -16.70
C VAL A 263 -7.32 9.20 -17.10
N TYR A 264 -7.46 8.15 -17.90
CA TYR A 264 -6.34 7.42 -18.50
C TYR A 264 -6.17 7.80 -19.97
N ASN A 265 -4.98 8.27 -20.33
CA ASN A 265 -4.62 8.55 -21.70
C ASN A 265 -3.94 7.32 -22.32
N THR A 266 -4.66 6.65 -23.21
CA THR A 266 -4.21 5.43 -23.91
C THR A 266 -3.01 5.66 -24.82
N ALA A 267 -2.78 6.88 -25.31
CA ALA A 267 -1.66 7.19 -26.19
C ALA A 267 -0.36 7.42 -25.43
N THR A 268 -0.42 8.10 -24.28
CA THR A 268 0.76 8.38 -23.46
C THR A 268 1.02 7.33 -22.39
N GLY A 269 -0.01 6.62 -21.96
CA GLY A 269 0.02 5.72 -20.80
C GLY A 269 -0.13 6.43 -19.45
N ASN A 270 -0.41 7.74 -19.45
CA ASN A 270 -0.55 8.53 -18.23
C ASN A 270 -1.94 8.39 -17.62
N ARG A 271 -2.02 8.48 -16.29
CA ARG A 271 -3.26 8.50 -15.52
C ARG A 271 -3.27 9.68 -14.57
N ASP A 272 -4.39 10.38 -14.51
CA ASP A 272 -4.69 11.42 -13.52
C ASP A 272 -5.96 11.01 -12.76
N THR A 273 -5.92 10.99 -11.44
CA THR A 273 -7.06 10.59 -10.61
C THR A 273 -7.27 11.61 -9.52
N ARG A 274 -8.49 12.14 -9.43
CA ARG A 274 -8.92 13.01 -8.34
C ARG A 274 -10.02 12.33 -7.55
N THR A 275 -9.84 12.24 -6.24
CA THR A 275 -10.79 11.66 -5.29
C THR A 275 -11.15 12.69 -4.24
N SER A 276 -12.44 12.82 -3.94
CA SER A 276 -12.95 13.58 -2.80
C SER A 276 -13.64 12.61 -1.84
N TYR A 277 -13.43 12.78 -0.54
CA TYR A 277 -14.01 11.87 0.44
C TYR A 277 -14.33 12.55 1.78
N THR A 278 -15.14 11.86 2.56
CA THR A 278 -15.45 12.17 3.95
C THR A 278 -15.35 10.90 4.75
N THR A 279 -14.52 10.90 5.78
CA THR A 279 -14.36 9.79 6.72
C THR A 279 -14.95 10.17 8.07
N ASN A 280 -15.77 9.28 8.63
CA ASN A 280 -16.27 9.35 9.99
C ASN A 280 -15.76 8.14 10.78
N GLY A 281 -15.20 8.37 11.94
CA GLY A 281 -14.75 7.31 12.83
C GLY A 281 -13.79 7.81 13.91
N PRO A 282 -13.26 6.89 14.74
CA PRO A 282 -12.33 7.24 15.79
C PRO A 282 -10.97 7.65 15.21
N GLY A 283 -10.44 8.78 15.70
CA GLY A 283 -9.04 9.18 15.49
C GLY A 283 -8.05 8.29 16.27
N GLU A 284 -6.77 8.61 16.20
CA GLU A 284 -5.72 7.85 16.93
C GLU A 284 -5.94 7.82 18.45
N ASP A 285 -6.53 8.87 19.00
CA ASP A 285 -6.90 8.99 20.41
C ASP A 285 -8.20 8.26 20.78
N GLY A 286 -8.90 7.72 19.79
CA GLY A 286 -10.19 7.04 19.95
C GLY A 286 -11.39 7.98 20.00
N GLU A 287 -11.20 9.29 19.83
CA GLU A 287 -12.32 10.24 19.75
C GLU A 287 -12.94 10.23 18.35
N GLU A 288 -14.27 10.27 18.27
CA GLU A 288 -15.00 10.34 17.01
C GLU A 288 -14.73 11.67 16.30
N ARG A 289 -14.33 11.59 15.02
CA ARG A 289 -13.99 12.75 14.19
C ARG A 289 -14.55 12.59 12.80
N THR A 290 -14.78 13.72 12.15
CA THR A 290 -15.11 13.80 10.73
C THR A 290 -13.97 14.51 10.02
N VAL A 291 -13.38 13.84 9.04
CA VAL A 291 -12.32 14.38 8.19
C VAL A 291 -12.83 14.43 6.75
N THR A 292 -12.67 15.57 6.10
CA THR A 292 -12.91 15.71 4.66
C THR A 292 -11.58 15.84 3.96
N GLY A 293 -11.43 15.16 2.82
CA GLY A 293 -10.18 15.22 2.10
C GLY A 293 -10.32 15.12 0.60
N THR A 294 -9.23 15.50 -0.06
CA THR A 294 -9.03 15.28 -1.48
C THR A 294 -7.69 14.60 -1.71
N VAL A 295 -7.66 13.65 -2.64
CA VAL A 295 -6.44 13.01 -3.12
C VAL A 295 -6.33 13.26 -4.62
N HIS A 296 -5.17 13.74 -5.05
CA HIS A 296 -4.82 13.86 -6.45
C HIS A 296 -3.61 12.98 -6.74
N THR A 297 -3.80 11.99 -7.61
CA THR A 297 -2.78 11.02 -8.00
C THR A 297 -2.47 11.17 -9.49
N THR A 298 -1.19 11.29 -9.81
CA THR A 298 -0.71 11.25 -11.19
C THR A 298 0.29 10.11 -11.36
N VAL A 299 0.10 9.31 -12.41
CA VAL A 299 0.98 8.18 -12.75
C VAL A 299 1.39 8.32 -14.21
N ASP A 300 2.69 8.28 -14.46
CA ASP A 300 3.22 8.24 -15.83
C ASP A 300 3.37 6.81 -16.37
N ARG A 301 3.68 6.68 -17.66
CA ARG A 301 3.90 5.38 -18.30
C ARG A 301 5.06 4.58 -17.72
N SER A 302 6.03 5.24 -17.08
CA SER A 302 7.17 4.59 -16.44
C SER A 302 6.83 4.09 -15.03
N GLY A 303 5.62 4.38 -14.54
CA GLY A 303 5.19 4.06 -13.19
C GLY A 303 5.64 5.06 -12.14
N ASN A 304 6.13 6.25 -12.53
CA ASN A 304 6.40 7.31 -11.56
C ASN A 304 5.07 7.86 -11.06
N GLU A 305 4.90 7.87 -9.73
CA GLU A 305 3.68 8.32 -9.08
C GLU A 305 3.94 9.55 -8.21
N VAL A 306 3.05 10.53 -8.32
CA VAL A 306 2.93 11.64 -7.38
C VAL A 306 1.52 11.61 -6.80
N VAL A 307 1.43 11.54 -5.47
CA VAL A 307 0.18 11.60 -4.72
C VAL A 307 0.19 12.87 -3.88
N THR A 308 -0.83 13.71 -4.05
CA THR A 308 -1.08 14.85 -3.16
C THR A 308 -2.36 14.57 -2.39
N THR A 309 -2.26 14.51 -1.07
CA THR A 309 -3.39 14.37 -0.15
C THR A 309 -3.58 15.69 0.57
N ILE A 310 -4.83 16.14 0.68
CA ILE A 310 -5.23 17.29 1.46
C ILE A 310 -6.37 16.85 2.36
N GLU A 311 -6.21 16.98 3.67
CA GLU A 311 -7.24 16.72 4.67
C GLU A 311 -7.53 18.01 5.42
N VAL A 312 -8.82 18.34 5.52
CA VAL A 312 -9.30 19.55 6.19
C VAL A 312 -10.33 19.15 7.25
N ASN A 313 -10.11 19.66 8.46
CA ASN A 313 -10.98 19.51 9.61
C ASN A 313 -12.14 20.52 9.57
N PRO A 314 -13.22 20.29 10.34
CA PRO A 314 -14.37 21.21 10.39
C PRO A 314 -14.03 22.63 10.87
N ASP A 315 -12.94 22.80 11.61
CA ASP A 315 -12.46 24.11 12.09
C ASP A 315 -11.62 24.88 11.06
N GLY A 316 -11.38 24.29 9.89
CA GLY A 316 -10.56 24.86 8.81
C GLY A 316 -9.07 24.56 8.94
N SER A 317 -8.62 23.91 10.02
CA SER A 317 -7.26 23.39 10.10
C SER A 317 -7.10 22.17 9.18
N GLY A 318 -5.89 21.82 8.80
CA GLY A 318 -5.68 20.65 7.95
C GLY A 318 -4.22 20.25 7.77
N THR A 319 -4.04 19.18 7.01
CA THR A 319 -2.75 18.67 6.55
C THR A 319 -2.75 18.55 5.03
N LYS A 320 -1.60 18.81 4.43
CA LYS A 320 -1.31 18.48 3.04
C LYS A 320 -0.07 17.59 3.03
N THR A 321 -0.12 16.53 2.24
CA THR A 321 0.97 15.58 2.09
C THR A 321 1.23 15.37 0.61
N VAL A 322 2.50 15.43 0.19
CA VAL A 322 2.91 15.12 -1.19
C VAL A 322 3.89 13.97 -1.12
N GLU A 323 3.49 12.84 -1.67
CA GLU A 323 4.32 11.67 -1.83
C GLU A 323 4.81 11.58 -3.26
N THR A 324 6.13 11.53 -3.45
CA THR A 324 6.76 11.30 -4.76
C THR A 324 7.75 10.16 -4.65
N ASN A 325 7.43 9.02 -5.27
CA ASN A 325 8.29 7.83 -5.29
C ASN A 325 8.84 7.43 -3.89
N GLY A 326 8.00 7.53 -2.86
CA GLY A 326 8.33 7.13 -1.47
C GLY A 326 8.97 8.21 -0.61
N ARG A 327 9.12 9.42 -1.13
CA ARG A 327 9.46 10.60 -0.34
C ARG A 327 8.19 11.37 -0.01
N THR A 328 7.98 11.62 1.27
CA THR A 328 6.83 12.37 1.78
C THR A 328 7.28 13.77 2.19
N GLU A 329 6.56 14.77 1.72
CA GLU A 329 6.62 16.13 2.23
C GLU A 329 5.28 16.44 2.93
N GLU A 330 5.32 17.09 4.09
CA GLU A 330 4.14 17.45 4.87
C GLU A 330 4.04 18.95 5.10
N TRP A 331 2.82 19.45 5.06
CA TRP A 331 2.45 20.83 5.31
C TRP A 331 1.22 20.88 6.22
N THR A 332 1.15 21.87 7.08
CA THR A 332 0.02 22.11 7.97
C THR A 332 -0.58 23.49 7.73
N SER A 333 -1.83 23.67 8.13
CA SER A 333 -2.50 24.96 8.12
C SER A 333 -3.52 25.03 9.25
N ASP A 334 -3.62 26.20 9.90
CA ASP A 334 -4.71 26.51 10.84
C ASP A 334 -5.94 27.08 10.13
N SER A 335 -5.84 27.39 8.83
CA SER A 335 -6.93 27.94 8.02
C SER A 335 -6.72 27.62 6.52
N ALA A 336 -6.79 26.34 6.18
CA ALA A 336 -6.66 25.87 4.81
C ALA A 336 -7.91 26.19 3.99
N ASP A 337 -7.71 26.52 2.71
CA ASP A 337 -8.75 26.59 1.69
C ASP A 337 -8.24 25.87 0.44
N ASP A 338 -8.71 24.63 0.24
CA ASP A 338 -8.26 23.70 -0.80
C ASP A 338 -6.72 23.64 -0.91
N ASP A 339 -6.16 24.15 -2.02
CA ASP A 339 -4.72 24.11 -2.34
C ASP A 339 -3.91 25.27 -1.72
N SER A 340 -4.51 26.10 -0.86
CA SER A 340 -3.89 27.32 -0.33
C SER A 340 -3.85 27.37 1.20
N GLY A 341 -2.93 28.18 1.75
CA GLY A 341 -2.78 28.40 3.20
C GLY A 341 -1.81 27.46 3.91
N TRP A 342 -1.02 26.68 3.15
CA TRP A 342 -0.13 25.62 3.68
C TRP A 342 1.25 26.15 4.07
N GLU A 343 1.69 25.84 5.29
CA GLU A 343 3.05 26.07 5.77
C GLU A 343 3.79 24.73 5.86
N ARG A 344 5.02 24.66 5.35
CA ARG A 344 5.81 23.43 5.36
C ARG A 344 6.27 23.18 6.79
N GLU A 345 6.10 21.95 7.30
CA GLU A 345 6.76 21.58 8.55
C GLU A 345 8.28 21.55 8.29
N GLU A 346 9.04 22.43 8.94
CA GLU A 346 10.50 22.33 8.98
C GLU A 346 10.91 21.29 10.03
N ASP A 347 11.81 20.37 9.63
CA ASP A 347 12.36 19.26 10.44
C ASP A 347 12.93 19.67 11.81
#